data_AF-A0A091TKI6-F1
#
_entry.id   AF-A0A091TKI6-F1
#
_cell.length_a   1.000
_cell.length_b   1.000
_cell.length_c   1.000
_cell.angle_alpha   90.00
_cell.angle_beta   90.00
_cell.angle_gamma   90.00
#
_symmetry.space_group_name_H-M   'P 1'
#
loop_
_entity.id
_entity.type
_entity.pdbx_description
1 polymer ?
#
loop_
_entity_poly.entity_id
_entity_poly.type
_entity_poly.pdbx_seq_one_letter_code
_entity_poly.pdbx_strand_id
1 'polypeptide(L)'
;MTNTTMCGDEAQCIQSQSTTYCTCRRGFQKVPDKNSCQDVNECLRFGTCSQLCNNTKGSHICSCAKNFMKTDNMCKAEGSEHQILYIADDNKIRSMYPFNPNSAYEPAFQGDENVRIDAMDIYVKGNKIYWTNWHTGRISYRELPASSAASTASNRNRRQIDGGVTHLNISGLKMPRGIAIDWVAGNIYWTDSGRDVIEVAQMKGENRKTLISGMIDEPHAIVVDPLRGTMYWSDWGNHPKIETAAMDGTLRETLVQDNIQWPTGLAVDYHNERLYWADAKLSVI
;
A
#
# COMPACT_ATOMS: atom_id res chain seq x y z
N MET A 1 -50.51 22.40 19.39
CA MET A 1 -50.51 21.13 18.64
C MET A 1 -49.39 21.21 17.63
N THR A 2 -48.37 20.39 17.81
CA THR A 2 -47.10 20.43 17.08
C THR A 2 -47.30 20.08 15.61
N ASN A 3 -46.66 20.85 14.74
CA ASN A 3 -46.77 20.85 13.28
C ASN A 3 -46.04 19.65 12.66
N THR A 4 -46.29 18.43 13.16
CA THR A 4 -45.61 17.18 12.76
C THR A 4 -46.15 16.58 11.45
N THR A 5 -47.07 17.25 10.76
CA THR A 5 -47.77 16.69 9.58
C THR A 5 -47.31 17.23 8.22
N MET A 6 -46.40 18.22 8.14
CA MET A 6 -45.92 18.75 6.84
C MET A 6 -44.59 18.15 6.36
N CYS A 7 -43.74 17.65 7.26
CA CYS A 7 -42.44 17.09 6.93
C CYS A 7 -42.31 15.69 7.56
N GLY A 8 -41.72 14.73 6.85
CA GLY A 8 -41.47 13.39 7.40
C GLY A 8 -40.46 13.40 8.56
N ASP A 9 -40.35 12.30 9.30
CA ASP A 9 -39.52 12.19 10.53
C ASP A 9 -38.05 12.58 10.32
N GLU A 10 -37.52 12.36 9.12
CA GLU A 10 -36.13 12.62 8.73
C GLU A 10 -35.88 14.07 8.27
N ALA A 11 -36.90 14.92 8.31
CA ALA A 11 -36.85 16.31 7.90
C ALA A 11 -37.11 17.25 9.08
N GLN A 12 -36.62 18.48 8.96
CA GLN A 12 -36.87 19.59 9.86
C GLN A 12 -37.68 20.65 9.10
N CYS A 13 -38.76 21.12 9.72
CA CYS A 13 -39.58 22.20 9.19
C CYS A 13 -38.96 23.54 9.57
N ILE A 14 -38.63 24.39 8.59
CA ILE A 14 -38.14 25.75 8.80
C ILE A 14 -39.25 26.72 8.39
N GLN A 15 -39.68 27.57 9.32
CA GLN A 15 -40.63 28.65 9.08
C GLN A 15 -39.88 29.98 8.99
N SER A 16 -39.99 30.67 7.86
CA SER A 16 -39.61 32.08 7.68
C SER A 16 -40.87 32.95 7.55
N GLN A 17 -40.71 34.28 7.68
CA GLN A 17 -41.82 35.25 7.71
C GLN A 17 -42.76 35.16 6.48
N SER A 18 -42.33 34.55 5.36
CA SER A 18 -43.13 34.40 4.14
C SER A 18 -43.29 32.96 3.63
N THR A 19 -42.53 31.97 4.12
CA THR A 19 -42.54 30.60 3.58
C THR A 19 -42.22 29.54 4.64
N THR A 20 -42.84 28.37 4.50
CA THR A 20 -42.53 27.16 5.29
C THR A 20 -41.97 26.11 4.34
N TYR A 21 -40.78 25.59 4.62
CA TYR A 21 -40.17 24.53 3.80
C TYR A 21 -39.46 23.49 4.66
N CYS A 22 -39.40 22.25 4.15
CA CYS A 22 -38.72 21.13 4.82
C CYS A 22 -37.26 21.05 4.35
N THR A 23 -36.33 20.97 5.29
CA THR A 23 -34.93 20.63 5.06
C THR A 23 -34.63 19.25 5.65
N CYS A 24 -33.69 18.52 5.08
CA CYS A 24 -33.29 17.23 5.67
C CYS A 24 -32.43 17.45 6.92
N ARG A 25 -32.60 16.57 7.92
CA ARG A 25 -31.72 16.57 9.09
C ARG A 25 -30.28 16.22 8.68
N ARG A 26 -29.30 16.55 9.54
CA ARG A 26 -27.91 16.13 9.33
C ARG A 26 -27.86 14.60 9.20
N GLY A 27 -27.08 14.10 8.23
CA GLY A 27 -27.04 12.67 7.88
C GLY A 27 -28.07 12.27 6.81
N PHE A 28 -28.90 13.20 6.32
CA PHE A 28 -29.89 12.92 5.28
C PHE A 28 -29.78 13.88 4.09
N GLN A 29 -30.06 13.37 2.90
CA GLN A 29 -30.07 14.12 1.64
C GLN A 29 -31.46 14.09 1.01
N LYS A 30 -31.84 15.20 0.39
CA LYS A 30 -33.14 15.31 -0.30
C LYS A 30 -33.10 14.47 -1.58
N VAL A 31 -34.12 13.64 -1.78
CA VAL A 31 -34.27 12.85 -3.00
C VAL A 31 -34.81 13.76 -4.11
N PRO A 32 -34.21 13.79 -5.32
CA PRO A 32 -34.80 14.47 -6.47
C PRO A 32 -36.23 13.96 -6.72
N ASP A 33 -37.15 14.86 -7.05
CA ASP A 33 -38.56 14.56 -7.37
C ASP A 33 -39.45 13.98 -6.24
N LYS A 34 -38.92 13.88 -5.01
CA LYS A 34 -39.71 13.51 -3.83
C LYS A 34 -39.46 14.47 -2.67
N ASN A 35 -40.50 14.87 -1.94
CA ASN A 35 -40.35 15.68 -0.73
C ASN A 35 -39.94 14.81 0.49
N SER A 36 -39.00 13.89 0.27
CA SER A 36 -38.52 12.92 1.25
C SER A 36 -37.01 13.00 1.40
N CYS A 37 -36.54 12.71 2.61
CA CYS A 37 -35.13 12.67 2.93
C CYS A 37 -34.68 11.20 2.99
N GLN A 38 -33.55 10.90 2.34
CA GLN A 38 -32.90 9.60 2.36
C GLN A 38 -31.62 9.69 3.18
N ASP A 39 -31.34 8.62 3.93
CA ASP A 39 -30.11 8.45 4.69
C ASP A 39 -28.87 8.56 3.78
N VAL A 40 -27.88 9.32 4.21
CA VAL A 40 -26.61 9.47 3.51
C VAL A 40 -25.67 8.39 4.01
N ASN A 41 -25.29 7.47 3.13
CA ASN A 41 -24.26 6.50 3.47
C ASN A 41 -22.88 7.17 3.51
N GLU A 42 -22.41 7.56 4.70
CA GLU A 42 -21.10 8.21 4.83
C GLU A 42 -19.94 7.25 4.58
N CYS A 43 -20.15 5.94 4.68
CA CYS A 43 -19.12 4.94 4.39
C CYS A 43 -18.71 4.88 2.91
N LEU A 44 -19.51 5.46 2.00
CA LEU A 44 -19.12 5.61 0.59
C LEU A 44 -18.19 6.80 0.35
N ARG A 45 -18.02 7.68 1.34
CA ARG A 45 -17.12 8.83 1.26
C ARG A 45 -15.76 8.47 1.83
N PHE A 46 -14.72 8.81 1.09
CA PHE A 46 -13.35 8.64 1.56
C PHE A 46 -13.05 9.53 2.77
N GLY A 47 -12.33 8.99 3.75
CA GLY A 47 -11.88 9.72 4.93
C GLY A 47 -12.90 9.83 6.05
N THR A 48 -14.10 9.24 5.90
CA THR A 48 -15.12 9.20 6.96
C THR A 48 -14.63 8.45 8.20
N CYS A 49 -14.10 7.25 8.00
CA CYS A 49 -13.46 6.45 9.04
C CYS A 49 -12.01 6.13 8.62
N SER A 50 -11.14 5.89 9.60
CA SER A 50 -9.75 5.48 9.35
C SER A 50 -9.63 4.00 8.92
N GLN A 51 -10.58 3.16 9.33
CA GLN A 51 -10.67 1.74 8.97
C GLN A 51 -12.14 1.36 8.77
N LEU A 52 -12.74 0.59 9.68
CA LEU A 52 -14.06 -0.01 9.48
C LEU A 52 -15.19 1.02 9.70
N CYS A 53 -16.06 1.17 8.70
CA CYS A 53 -17.24 2.04 8.75
C CYS A 53 -18.53 1.22 8.69
N ASN A 54 -19.44 1.47 9.64
CA ASN A 54 -20.79 0.94 9.61
C ASN A 54 -21.80 2.08 9.52
N ASN A 55 -22.59 2.11 8.44
CA ASN A 55 -23.62 3.13 8.24
C ASN A 55 -24.81 2.86 9.15
N THR A 56 -25.31 3.91 9.81
CA THR A 56 -26.49 3.86 10.67
C THR A 56 -27.49 4.91 10.20
N LYS A 57 -28.77 4.79 10.57
CA LYS A 57 -29.76 5.76 10.10
C LYS A 57 -29.48 7.15 10.70
N GLY A 58 -29.08 8.10 9.86
CA GLY A 58 -28.73 9.48 10.19
C GLY A 58 -27.30 9.71 10.68
N SER A 59 -26.43 8.68 10.66
CA SER A 59 -25.04 8.78 11.12
C SER A 59 -24.21 7.53 10.73
N HIS A 60 -22.98 7.41 11.20
CA HIS A 60 -22.17 6.21 11.04
C HIS A 60 -21.39 5.90 12.33
N ILE A 61 -20.89 4.68 12.40
CA ILE A 61 -20.04 4.19 13.50
C ILE A 61 -18.71 3.73 12.92
N CYS A 62 -17.63 4.39 13.32
CA CYS A 62 -16.26 3.96 13.01
C CYS A 62 -15.71 3.03 14.09
N SER A 63 -15.15 1.90 13.64
CA SER A 63 -14.49 0.89 14.47
C SER A 63 -13.11 0.51 13.90
N CYS A 64 -12.29 -0.17 14.71
CA CYS A 64 -10.94 -0.55 14.33
C CYS A 64 -10.82 -2.05 14.08
N ALA A 65 -9.92 -2.42 13.16
CA ALA A 65 -9.55 -3.79 12.90
C ALA A 65 -8.83 -4.40 14.11
N LYS A 66 -8.69 -5.73 14.10
CA LYS A 66 -7.99 -6.47 15.16
C LYS A 66 -6.56 -5.93 15.36
N ASN A 67 -6.15 -5.77 16.62
CA ASN A 67 -4.84 -5.20 17.03
C ASN A 67 -4.68 -3.69 16.78
N PHE A 68 -5.77 -2.96 16.50
CA PHE A 68 -5.79 -1.51 16.46
C PHE A 68 -6.67 -0.94 17.57
N MET A 69 -6.19 0.13 18.21
CA MET A 69 -6.89 0.86 19.26
C MET A 69 -7.40 2.19 18.71
N LYS A 70 -8.62 2.58 19.11
CA LYS A 70 -9.23 3.85 18.73
C LYS A 70 -8.66 4.99 19.57
N THR A 71 -8.03 5.98 18.91
CA THR A 71 -7.51 7.21 19.52
C THR A 71 -7.94 8.40 18.66
N ASP A 72 -8.69 9.36 19.21
CA ASP A 72 -9.13 10.58 18.52
C ASP A 72 -9.73 10.34 17.12
N ASN A 73 -10.60 9.33 17.01
CA ASN A 73 -11.25 8.86 15.78
C ASN A 73 -10.34 8.18 14.73
N MET A 74 -9.07 7.97 15.05
CA MET A 74 -8.13 7.18 14.26
C MET A 74 -7.88 5.82 14.91
N CYS A 75 -7.58 4.83 14.09
CA CYS A 75 -7.16 3.51 14.54
C CYS A 75 -5.63 3.43 14.53
N LYS A 76 -5.01 3.32 15.72
CA LYS A 76 -3.57 3.18 15.89
C LYS A 76 -3.22 1.73 16.23
N ALA A 77 -2.19 1.18 15.60
CA ALA A 77 -1.73 -0.17 15.90
C ALA A 77 -1.23 -0.28 17.35
N GLU A 78 -1.51 -1.40 18.01
CA GLU A 78 -0.93 -1.73 19.31
C GLU A 78 0.60 -1.85 19.17
N GLY A 79 1.36 -1.10 19.97
CA GLY A 79 2.82 -1.04 19.85
C GLY A 79 3.36 -0.05 18.79
N SER A 80 2.56 0.95 18.39
CA SER A 80 2.92 1.99 17.39
C SER A 80 4.23 2.75 17.66
N GLU A 81 4.77 2.69 18.87
CA GLU A 81 6.07 3.27 19.25
C GLU A 81 7.26 2.67 18.47
N HIS A 82 7.07 1.57 17.74
CA HIS A 82 8.11 0.88 16.97
C HIS A 82 7.82 0.80 15.46
N GLN A 83 7.04 1.74 14.92
CA GLN A 83 6.86 1.83 13.46
C GLN A 83 8.14 2.38 12.83
N ILE A 84 8.69 1.63 11.87
CA ILE A 84 9.94 1.97 11.19
C ILE A 84 9.64 2.18 9.71
N LEU A 85 10.14 3.28 9.17
CA LEU A 85 10.18 3.54 7.74
C LEU A 85 11.59 3.23 7.23
N TYR A 86 11.68 2.30 6.28
CA TYR A 86 12.92 2.01 5.55
C TYR A 86 12.93 2.76 4.22
N ILE A 87 14.03 3.44 3.92
CA ILE A 87 14.21 4.22 2.70
C ILE A 87 15.51 3.76 2.02
N ALA A 88 15.40 3.37 0.77
CA ALA A 88 16.56 3.08 -0.08
C ALA A 88 17.09 4.37 -0.70
N ASP A 89 18.41 4.52 -0.72
CA ASP A 89 19.14 5.65 -1.29
C ASP A 89 20.37 5.07 -2.01
N ASP A 90 20.20 4.79 -3.31
CA ASP A 90 21.18 4.15 -4.20
C ASP A 90 21.69 2.79 -3.65
N ASN A 91 22.85 2.79 -2.97
CA ASN A 91 23.46 1.60 -2.39
C ASN A 91 23.24 1.48 -0.87
N LYS A 92 22.38 2.32 -0.28
CA LYS A 92 22.14 2.40 1.17
C LYS A 92 20.69 2.15 1.49
N ILE A 93 20.44 1.58 2.67
CA ILE A 93 19.11 1.56 3.28
C ILE A 93 19.20 2.27 4.62
N ARG A 94 18.33 3.24 4.84
CA ARG A 94 18.20 3.99 6.08
C ARG A 94 16.88 3.63 6.75
N SER A 95 16.85 3.65 8.08
CA SER A 95 15.65 3.50 8.89
C SER A 95 15.38 4.78 9.68
N MET A 96 14.10 5.10 9.86
CA MET A 96 13.64 6.18 10.73
C MET A 96 12.30 5.83 11.40
N TYR A 97 12.04 6.43 12.55
CA TYR A 97 10.75 6.30 13.24
C TYR A 97 9.90 7.54 12.93
N PRO A 98 8.92 7.47 11.99
CA PRO A 98 8.23 8.66 11.46
C PRO A 98 7.41 9.42 12.51
N PHE A 99 7.01 8.76 13.60
CA PHE A 99 6.22 9.35 14.67
C PHE A 99 7.06 9.84 15.85
N ASN A 100 8.39 9.70 15.78
CA ASN A 100 9.30 10.22 16.79
C ASN A 100 10.11 11.40 16.21
N PRO A 101 9.82 12.65 16.61
CA PRO A 101 10.49 13.83 16.06
C PRO A 101 11.99 13.89 16.37
N ASN A 102 12.47 13.13 17.37
CA ASN A 102 13.87 13.02 17.72
C ASN A 102 14.57 11.81 17.09
N SER A 103 13.88 11.06 16.21
CA SER A 103 14.48 9.94 15.51
C SER A 103 15.58 10.43 14.59
N ALA A 104 16.82 10.03 14.86
CA ALA A 104 17.88 10.13 13.89
C ALA A 104 17.67 9.11 12.77
N TYR A 105 18.20 9.39 11.57
CA TYR A 105 18.31 8.40 10.51
C TYR A 105 19.38 7.39 10.91
N GLU A 106 19.01 6.11 11.02
CA GLU A 106 19.95 5.04 11.33
C GLU A 106 20.32 4.29 10.05
N PRO A 107 21.61 3.99 9.81
CA PRO A 107 22.02 3.19 8.67
C PRO A 107 21.62 1.73 8.91
N ALA A 108 20.63 1.23 8.17
CA ALA A 108 20.22 -0.17 8.22
C ALA A 108 21.14 -1.06 7.36
N PHE A 109 21.59 -0.56 6.21
CA PHE A 109 22.50 -1.26 5.29
C PHE A 109 23.34 -0.28 4.47
N GLN A 110 24.57 -0.69 4.17
CA GLN A 110 25.48 -0.04 3.23
C GLN A 110 26.07 -1.14 2.34
N GLY A 111 25.67 -1.15 1.07
CA GLY A 111 26.24 -2.00 0.04
C GLY A 111 27.57 -1.48 -0.49
N ASP A 112 28.22 -2.31 -1.31
CA ASP A 112 29.36 -1.92 -2.12
C ASP A 112 28.93 -1.05 -3.33
N GLU A 113 29.83 -0.80 -4.28
CA GLU A 113 29.53 -0.02 -5.49
C GLU A 113 28.67 -0.79 -6.52
N ASN A 114 28.57 -2.12 -6.39
CA ASN A 114 27.80 -2.97 -7.30
C ASN A 114 26.33 -3.08 -6.89
N VAL A 115 26.02 -2.78 -5.62
CA VAL A 115 24.65 -2.77 -5.11
C VAL A 115 23.96 -1.47 -5.49
N ARG A 116 22.87 -1.59 -6.23
CA ARG A 116 21.91 -0.51 -6.51
C ARG A 116 20.51 -1.04 -6.25
N ILE A 117 19.75 -0.33 -5.44
CA ILE A 117 18.43 -0.74 -4.99
C ILE A 117 17.39 0.00 -5.81
N ASP A 118 16.68 -0.70 -6.70
CA ASP A 118 15.62 -0.11 -7.51
C ASP A 118 14.26 -0.17 -6.81
N ALA A 119 13.92 -1.35 -6.30
CA ALA A 119 12.76 -1.57 -5.46
C ALA A 119 13.11 -2.49 -4.29
N MET A 120 12.32 -2.36 -3.23
CA MET A 120 12.56 -3.04 -1.96
C MET A 120 11.23 -3.39 -1.32
N ASP A 121 11.17 -4.55 -0.67
CA ASP A 121 10.05 -4.94 0.18
C ASP A 121 10.53 -5.80 1.36
N ILE A 122 9.74 -5.86 2.43
CA ILE A 122 10.13 -6.37 3.74
C ILE A 122 9.26 -7.55 4.19
N TYR A 123 9.92 -8.62 4.61
CA TYR A 123 9.29 -9.71 5.34
C TYR A 123 9.48 -9.52 6.85
N VAL A 124 8.55 -8.79 7.47
CA VAL A 124 8.63 -8.36 8.89
C VAL A 124 8.82 -9.54 9.84
N LYS A 125 8.02 -10.62 9.70
CA LYS A 125 8.09 -11.79 10.60
C LYS A 125 9.45 -12.51 10.53
N GLY A 126 10.09 -12.51 9.36
CA GLY A 126 11.40 -13.13 9.17
C GLY A 126 12.57 -12.16 9.27
N ASN A 127 12.32 -10.90 9.62
CA ASN A 127 13.31 -9.83 9.71
C ASN A 127 14.20 -9.72 8.45
N LYS A 128 13.60 -9.83 7.26
CA LYS A 128 14.31 -9.82 5.98
C LYS A 128 13.88 -8.65 5.11
N ILE A 129 14.85 -7.98 4.51
CA ILE A 129 14.61 -7.02 3.42
C ILE A 129 15.06 -7.66 2.12
N TYR A 130 14.19 -7.63 1.11
CA TYR A 130 14.47 -8.04 -0.25
C TYR A 130 14.55 -6.81 -1.14
N TRP A 131 15.44 -6.84 -2.15
CA TRP A 131 15.53 -5.79 -3.14
C TRP A 131 15.90 -6.32 -4.52
N THR A 132 15.55 -5.53 -5.53
CA THR A 132 15.96 -5.73 -6.91
C THR A 132 17.17 -4.85 -7.24
N ASN A 133 18.01 -5.34 -8.14
CA ASN A 133 19.12 -4.60 -8.74
C ASN A 133 19.16 -4.91 -10.23
N TRP A 134 18.62 -3.99 -11.04
CA TRP A 134 18.54 -4.14 -12.48
C TRP A 134 19.90 -4.12 -13.17
N HIS A 135 20.86 -3.35 -12.65
CA HIS A 135 22.21 -3.23 -13.22
C HIS A 135 22.97 -4.57 -13.21
N THR A 136 22.73 -5.40 -12.19
CA THR A 136 23.36 -6.73 -12.07
C THR A 136 22.42 -7.87 -12.46
N GLY A 137 21.14 -7.57 -12.74
CA GLY A 137 20.10 -8.56 -13.00
C GLY A 137 19.90 -9.52 -11.82
N ARG A 138 19.82 -8.98 -10.59
CA ARG A 138 19.72 -9.80 -9.37
C ARG A 138 18.57 -9.38 -8.47
N ILE A 139 18.02 -10.36 -7.76
CA ILE A 139 17.19 -10.15 -6.57
C ILE A 139 17.99 -10.66 -5.38
N SER A 140 18.11 -9.84 -4.35
CA SER A 140 18.92 -10.15 -3.18
C SER A 140 18.13 -9.87 -1.91
N TYR A 141 18.53 -10.48 -0.81
CA TYR A 141 17.97 -10.18 0.50
C TYR A 141 19.04 -10.11 1.56
N ARG A 142 18.67 -9.49 2.69
CA ARG A 142 19.48 -9.45 3.90
C ARG A 142 18.60 -9.62 5.12
N GLU A 143 19.13 -10.37 6.08
CA GLU A 143 18.58 -10.44 7.42
C GLU A 143 18.98 -9.18 8.20
N LEU A 144 17.98 -8.49 8.73
CA LEU A 144 18.17 -7.35 9.61
C LEU A 144 18.68 -7.85 10.96
N PRO A 145 19.53 -7.06 11.65
CA PRO A 145 19.93 -7.37 13.02
C PRO A 145 18.69 -7.36 13.93
N ALA A 146 18.63 -8.30 14.87
CA ALA A 146 17.59 -8.29 15.90
C ALA A 146 17.77 -7.06 16.81
N SER A 147 16.68 -6.38 17.14
CA SER A 147 16.64 -5.16 17.98
C SER A 147 17.21 -5.35 19.40
N SER A 148 17.55 -6.58 19.81
CA SER A 148 18.14 -6.91 21.12
C SER A 148 19.65 -7.16 21.11
N ALA A 149 20.33 -7.09 19.95
CA ALA A 149 21.79 -7.10 19.92
C ALA A 149 22.34 -5.69 20.18
N ALA A 150 22.00 -5.13 21.34
CA ALA A 150 22.82 -4.09 21.95
C ALA A 150 24.25 -4.64 21.99
N SER A 151 25.13 -3.98 21.27
CA SER A 151 26.53 -4.34 21.07
C SER A 151 27.27 -4.44 22.40
N THR A 152 27.22 -5.59 23.06
CA THR A 152 28.23 -6.01 24.05
C THR A 152 29.40 -6.64 23.31
N ALA A 153 30.07 -5.83 22.49
CA ALA A 153 31.37 -6.20 21.95
C ALA A 153 32.17 -4.92 21.70
N SER A 154 33.01 -4.60 22.68
CA SER A 154 34.22 -3.82 22.51
C SER A 154 35.05 -4.38 21.36
N ASN A 155 34.79 -3.95 20.12
CA ASN A 155 35.70 -4.11 18.99
C ASN A 155 35.36 -3.07 17.92
N ARG A 156 35.71 -1.83 18.22
CA ARG A 156 35.93 -0.77 17.23
C ARG A 156 37.13 -1.16 16.36
N ASN A 157 36.95 -2.10 15.43
CA ASN A 157 37.80 -2.34 14.25
C ASN A 157 37.36 -3.59 13.46
N ARG A 158 36.07 -3.71 13.14
CA ARG A 158 35.65 -4.47 11.96
C ARG A 158 34.74 -3.60 11.12
N ARG A 159 35.34 -2.95 10.12
CA ARG A 159 34.65 -2.70 8.85
C ARG A 159 34.25 -4.08 8.30
N GLN A 160 33.12 -4.61 8.76
CA GLN A 160 32.49 -5.79 8.19
C GLN A 160 31.72 -5.33 6.95
N ILE A 161 32.52 -4.93 5.96
CA ILE A 161 32.10 -4.75 4.58
C ILE A 161 32.01 -6.19 4.06
N ASP A 162 30.83 -6.61 3.59
CA ASP A 162 30.57 -7.86 2.85
C ASP A 162 30.03 -9.12 3.58
N GLY A 163 29.19 -9.01 4.63
CA GLY A 163 28.86 -10.17 5.50
C GLY A 163 27.40 -10.62 5.66
N GLY A 164 26.44 -10.24 4.80
CA GLY A 164 25.04 -10.61 5.06
C GLY A 164 24.04 -10.47 3.91
N VAL A 165 24.51 -10.18 2.70
CA VAL A 165 23.66 -10.15 1.51
C VAL A 165 23.63 -11.56 0.91
N THR A 166 22.44 -12.09 0.67
CA THR A 166 22.24 -13.35 -0.04
C THR A 166 21.59 -13.04 -1.39
N HIS A 167 22.20 -13.51 -2.47
CA HIS A 167 21.63 -13.43 -3.81
C HIS A 167 20.72 -14.64 -4.06
N LEU A 168 19.50 -14.41 -4.52
CA LEU A 168 18.62 -15.49 -4.93
C LEU A 168 19.12 -16.10 -6.24
N ASN A 169 19.10 -17.42 -6.33
CA ASN A 169 19.55 -18.14 -7.52
C ASN A 169 18.44 -18.16 -8.59
N ILE A 170 18.13 -16.99 -9.14
CA ILE A 170 17.13 -16.79 -10.20
C ILE A 170 17.85 -16.41 -11.48
N SER A 171 17.92 -17.34 -12.44
CA SER A 171 18.62 -17.12 -13.71
C SER A 171 17.78 -16.34 -14.72
N GLY A 172 18.42 -15.52 -15.57
CA GLY A 172 17.76 -14.90 -16.72
C GLY A 172 16.90 -13.68 -16.40
N LEU A 173 17.08 -13.07 -15.24
CA LEU A 173 16.56 -11.71 -14.97
C LEU A 173 17.25 -10.71 -15.91
N LYS A 174 16.50 -9.74 -16.41
CA LYS A 174 17.03 -8.65 -17.26
C LYS A 174 16.98 -7.32 -16.55
N MET A 175 15.80 -6.82 -16.24
CA MET A 175 15.60 -5.55 -15.53
C MET A 175 14.50 -5.69 -14.48
N PRO A 176 14.79 -6.38 -13.34
CA PRO A 176 13.85 -6.45 -12.23
C PRO A 176 13.61 -5.05 -11.64
N ARG A 177 12.43 -4.46 -11.86
CA ARG A 177 12.12 -3.07 -11.44
C ARG A 177 11.35 -2.99 -10.14
N GLY A 178 10.45 -3.92 -9.89
CA GLY A 178 9.56 -3.94 -8.73
C GLY A 178 9.59 -5.30 -8.04
N ILE A 179 9.30 -5.31 -6.74
CA ILE A 179 9.22 -6.52 -5.92
C ILE A 179 8.09 -6.39 -4.89
N ALA A 180 7.39 -7.49 -4.65
CA ALA A 180 6.37 -7.61 -3.62
C ALA A 180 6.45 -8.98 -2.93
N ILE A 181 6.28 -8.99 -1.62
CA ILE A 181 6.42 -10.16 -0.76
C ILE A 181 5.04 -10.66 -0.32
N ASP A 182 4.74 -11.91 -0.63
CA ASP A 182 3.61 -12.62 -0.05
C ASP A 182 4.06 -13.29 1.25
N TRP A 183 3.82 -12.59 2.37
CA TRP A 183 4.18 -13.06 3.71
C TRP A 183 3.30 -14.21 4.22
N VAL A 184 2.17 -14.49 3.55
CA VAL A 184 1.24 -15.56 3.95
C VAL A 184 1.66 -16.88 3.34
N ALA A 185 1.87 -16.93 2.01
CA ALA A 185 2.24 -18.17 1.32
C ALA A 185 3.76 -18.36 1.16
N GLY A 186 4.57 -17.33 1.46
CA GLY A 186 6.03 -17.43 1.39
C GLY A 186 6.60 -17.29 -0.02
N ASN A 187 5.99 -16.42 -0.82
CA ASN A 187 6.37 -16.17 -2.22
C ASN A 187 6.91 -14.76 -2.41
N ILE A 188 7.72 -14.59 -3.47
CA ILE A 188 8.17 -13.30 -3.98
C ILE A 188 7.60 -13.10 -5.39
N TYR A 189 7.11 -11.90 -5.65
CA TYR A 189 6.60 -11.45 -6.93
C TYR A 189 7.49 -10.32 -7.43
N TRP A 190 7.80 -10.29 -8.71
CA TRP A 190 8.58 -9.20 -9.29
C TRP A 190 8.15 -8.89 -10.72
N THR A 191 8.39 -7.64 -11.11
CA THR A 191 8.26 -7.15 -12.48
C THR A 191 9.64 -7.17 -13.13
N ASP A 192 9.73 -7.69 -14.36
CA ASP A 192 10.96 -7.62 -15.17
C ASP A 192 10.67 -6.84 -16.46
N SER A 193 11.08 -5.57 -16.50
CA SER A 193 10.80 -4.69 -17.63
C SER A 193 11.65 -5.00 -18.85
N GLY A 194 12.79 -5.68 -18.68
CA GLY A 194 13.63 -6.08 -19.80
C GLY A 194 13.10 -7.33 -20.51
N ARG A 195 12.03 -7.91 -19.99
CA ARG A 195 11.37 -9.12 -20.49
C ARG A 195 9.87 -8.99 -20.64
N ASP A 196 9.29 -7.87 -20.21
CA ASP A 196 7.85 -7.62 -20.21
C ASP A 196 7.06 -8.76 -19.55
N VAL A 197 7.44 -9.11 -18.32
CA VAL A 197 6.77 -10.16 -17.54
C VAL A 197 6.62 -9.80 -16.07
N ILE A 198 5.63 -10.43 -15.44
CA ILE A 198 5.51 -10.57 -13.99
C ILE A 198 5.69 -12.03 -13.63
N GLU A 199 6.54 -12.28 -12.64
CA GLU A 199 6.90 -13.64 -12.25
C GLU A 199 6.81 -13.81 -10.74
N VAL A 200 6.67 -15.07 -10.34
CA VAL A 200 6.62 -15.49 -8.94
C VAL A 200 7.61 -16.62 -8.71
N ALA A 201 8.15 -16.67 -7.50
CA ALA A 201 8.94 -17.79 -6.98
C ALA A 201 8.72 -17.90 -5.47
N GLN A 202 9.13 -19.01 -4.88
CA GLN A 202 9.23 -19.10 -3.43
C GLN A 202 10.31 -18.13 -2.93
N MET A 203 10.24 -17.69 -1.67
CA MET A 203 11.18 -16.72 -1.08
C MET A 203 12.67 -17.09 -1.20
N LYS A 204 13.00 -18.38 -1.42
CA LYS A 204 14.37 -18.86 -1.67
C LYS A 204 14.81 -18.80 -3.13
N GLY A 205 13.94 -18.35 -4.04
CA GLY A 205 14.16 -18.34 -5.49
C GLY A 205 13.79 -19.65 -6.20
N GLU A 206 13.23 -20.62 -5.48
CA GLU A 206 12.81 -21.93 -6.01
C GLU A 206 11.41 -21.85 -6.66
N ASN A 207 11.06 -22.85 -7.49
CA ASN A 207 9.71 -23.01 -8.07
C ASN A 207 9.18 -21.75 -8.79
N ARG A 208 9.99 -21.23 -9.71
CA ARG A 208 9.66 -20.04 -10.49
C ARG A 208 8.58 -20.31 -11.54
N LYS A 209 7.65 -19.36 -11.70
CA LYS A 209 6.62 -19.34 -12.74
C LYS A 209 6.41 -17.92 -13.28
N THR A 210 6.21 -17.80 -14.60
CA THR A 210 5.73 -16.57 -15.22
C THR A 210 4.20 -16.48 -15.10
N LEU A 211 3.70 -15.38 -14.53
CA LEU A 211 2.28 -15.17 -14.29
C LEU A 211 1.63 -14.31 -15.38
N ILE A 212 2.22 -13.15 -15.65
CA ILE A 212 1.73 -12.21 -16.65
C ILE A 212 2.77 -12.10 -17.76
N SER A 213 2.31 -12.20 -18.99
CA SER A 213 3.09 -12.01 -20.20
C SER A 213 2.18 -11.50 -21.32
N GLY A 214 2.74 -10.75 -22.25
CA GLY A 214 1.99 -10.16 -23.38
C GLY A 214 1.08 -9.00 -22.95
N MET A 215 0.93 -8.01 -23.84
CA MET A 215 0.17 -6.77 -23.57
C MET A 215 0.62 -6.04 -22.28
N ILE A 216 1.89 -6.17 -21.93
CA ILE A 216 2.56 -5.49 -20.83
C ILE A 216 3.85 -4.92 -21.42
N ASP A 217 4.19 -3.69 -21.07
CA ASP A 217 5.29 -2.92 -21.69
C ASP A 217 5.92 -2.03 -20.62
N GLU A 218 7.17 -2.29 -20.23
CA GLU A 218 7.80 -1.61 -19.09
C GLU A 218 7.03 -1.75 -17.75
N PRO A 219 6.75 -2.96 -17.23
CA PRO A 219 6.20 -3.10 -15.89
C PRO A 219 7.16 -2.54 -14.82
N HIS A 220 6.64 -1.73 -13.88
CA HIS A 220 7.44 -1.00 -12.90
C HIS A 220 7.15 -1.44 -11.46
N ALA A 221 6.20 -0.80 -10.76
CA ALA A 221 5.87 -1.13 -9.39
C ALA A 221 4.91 -2.33 -9.33
N ILE A 222 4.99 -3.11 -8.25
CA ILE A 222 4.05 -4.20 -7.96
C ILE A 222 3.78 -4.24 -6.46
N VAL A 223 2.53 -4.49 -6.09
CA VAL A 223 2.10 -4.75 -4.71
C VAL A 223 1.14 -5.93 -4.70
N VAL A 224 1.13 -6.69 -3.60
CA VAL A 224 0.25 -7.86 -3.44
C VAL A 224 -0.66 -7.67 -2.22
N ASP A 225 -1.86 -8.22 -2.31
CA ASP A 225 -2.80 -8.41 -1.20
C ASP A 225 -3.03 -9.91 -0.99
N PRO A 226 -2.23 -10.55 -0.12
CA PRO A 226 -2.35 -11.97 0.16
C PRO A 226 -3.67 -12.37 0.83
N LEU A 227 -4.35 -11.43 1.52
CA LEU A 227 -5.62 -11.73 2.18
C LEU A 227 -6.76 -11.86 1.16
N ARG A 228 -6.65 -11.13 0.04
CA ARG A 228 -7.62 -11.19 -1.07
C ARG A 228 -7.15 -12.05 -2.24
N GLY A 229 -5.87 -12.43 -2.27
CA GLY A 229 -5.29 -13.17 -3.38
C GLY A 229 -5.18 -12.33 -4.65
N THR A 230 -4.94 -11.02 -4.52
CA THR A 230 -4.89 -10.07 -5.65
C THR A 230 -3.52 -9.41 -5.73
N MET A 231 -3.04 -9.12 -6.94
CA MET A 231 -1.83 -8.33 -7.18
C MET A 231 -2.14 -7.15 -8.10
N TYR A 232 -1.45 -6.03 -7.86
CA TYR A 232 -1.58 -4.81 -8.63
C TYR A 232 -0.21 -4.40 -9.12
N TRP A 233 -0.11 -3.95 -10.36
CA TRP A 233 1.14 -3.45 -10.92
C TRP A 233 0.92 -2.23 -11.79
N SER A 234 1.98 -1.46 -11.96
CA SER A 234 2.02 -0.33 -12.86
C SER A 234 2.80 -0.67 -14.12
N ASP A 235 2.30 -0.17 -15.24
CA ASP A 235 2.89 -0.24 -16.57
C ASP A 235 2.95 1.21 -17.09
N TRP A 236 4.14 1.65 -17.46
CA TRP A 236 4.41 3.02 -17.92
C TRP A 236 5.00 3.03 -19.34
N GLY A 237 4.79 1.94 -20.08
CA GLY A 237 5.20 1.82 -21.47
C GLY A 237 4.37 2.68 -22.40
N ASN A 238 4.19 2.24 -23.65
CA ASN A 238 3.49 3.03 -24.66
C ASN A 238 2.01 3.29 -24.33
N HIS A 239 1.40 2.43 -23.51
CA HIS A 239 0.02 2.57 -23.05
C HIS A 239 -0.01 2.49 -21.52
N PRO A 240 0.32 3.61 -20.83
CA PRO A 240 0.41 3.62 -19.37
C PRO A 240 -0.90 3.21 -18.71
N LYS A 241 -0.79 2.35 -17.69
CA LYS A 241 -1.94 1.78 -17.00
C LYS A 241 -1.54 1.20 -15.64
N ILE A 242 -2.54 1.03 -14.79
CA ILE A 242 -2.46 0.16 -13.62
C ILE A 242 -3.38 -1.01 -13.88
N GLU A 243 -2.86 -2.21 -13.71
CA GLU A 243 -3.60 -3.45 -13.91
C GLU A 243 -3.66 -4.23 -12.59
N THR A 244 -4.63 -5.14 -12.53
CA THR A 244 -4.82 -6.06 -11.41
C THR A 244 -5.09 -7.47 -11.94
N ALA A 245 -4.75 -8.46 -11.13
CA ALA A 245 -5.01 -9.87 -11.40
C ALA A 245 -5.05 -10.65 -10.09
N ALA A 246 -5.60 -11.85 -10.12
CA ALA A 246 -5.37 -12.81 -9.05
C ALA A 246 -3.87 -13.16 -8.95
N MET A 247 -3.39 -13.45 -7.74
CA MET A 247 -1.98 -13.77 -7.47
C MET A 247 -1.50 -15.06 -8.17
N ASP A 248 -2.39 -15.87 -8.74
CA ASP A 248 -2.06 -17.01 -9.59
C ASP A 248 -1.89 -16.66 -11.08
N GLY A 249 -2.09 -15.38 -11.44
CA GLY A 249 -2.03 -14.82 -12.78
C GLY A 249 -3.36 -14.80 -13.54
N THR A 250 -4.46 -15.29 -12.94
CA THR A 250 -5.78 -15.29 -13.57
C THR A 250 -6.54 -13.99 -13.35
N LEU A 251 -7.70 -13.81 -14.01
CA LEU A 251 -8.59 -12.65 -13.80
C LEU A 251 -7.89 -11.29 -14.00
N ARG A 252 -6.98 -11.21 -14.97
CA ARG A 252 -6.31 -9.95 -15.33
C ARG A 252 -7.32 -8.94 -15.88
N GLU A 253 -7.28 -7.72 -15.35
CA GLU A 253 -8.08 -6.59 -15.80
C GLU A 253 -7.28 -5.27 -15.70
N THR A 254 -7.66 -4.28 -16.51
CA THR A 254 -7.14 -2.91 -16.41
C THR A 254 -7.94 -2.15 -15.38
N LEU A 255 -7.27 -1.64 -14.34
CA LEU A 255 -7.89 -0.89 -13.25
C LEU A 255 -7.92 0.61 -13.54
N VAL A 256 -6.83 1.16 -14.06
CA VAL A 256 -6.70 2.58 -14.42
C VAL A 256 -6.00 2.71 -15.76
N GLN A 257 -6.57 3.50 -16.66
CA GLN A 257 -6.01 3.80 -17.99
C GLN A 257 -6.10 5.29 -18.36
N ASP A 258 -6.86 6.08 -17.60
CA ASP A 258 -7.10 7.49 -17.86
C ASP A 258 -6.28 8.36 -16.91
N ASN A 259 -5.80 9.52 -17.39
CA ASN A 259 -5.01 10.48 -16.63
C ASN A 259 -3.79 9.85 -15.93
N ILE A 260 -3.11 8.94 -16.64
CA ILE A 260 -1.95 8.22 -16.16
C ILE A 260 -0.82 8.30 -17.20
N GLN A 261 0.41 8.46 -16.74
CA GLN A 261 1.59 8.64 -17.56
C GLN A 261 2.74 7.79 -17.02
N TRP A 262 3.32 8.15 -15.87
CA TRP A 262 4.47 7.44 -15.30
C TRP A 262 4.16 6.96 -13.87
N PRO A 263 3.31 5.94 -13.70
CA PRO A 263 3.02 5.35 -12.40
C PRO A 263 4.23 4.58 -11.85
N THR A 264 5.02 5.21 -10.98
CA THR A 264 6.29 4.66 -10.49
C THR A 264 6.22 4.04 -9.10
N GLY A 265 5.21 4.40 -8.31
CA GLY A 265 4.99 3.87 -6.96
C GLY A 265 3.57 3.37 -6.77
N LEU A 266 3.42 2.27 -6.03
CA LEU A 266 2.13 1.70 -5.62
C LEU A 266 2.17 1.38 -4.13
N ALA A 267 1.05 1.58 -3.44
CA ALA A 267 0.86 1.15 -2.05
C ALA A 267 -0.59 0.70 -1.85
N VAL A 268 -0.79 -0.38 -1.10
CA VAL A 268 -2.11 -0.93 -0.80
C VAL A 268 -2.43 -0.77 0.69
N ASP A 269 -3.64 -0.29 0.98
CA ASP A 269 -4.24 -0.31 2.30
C ASP A 269 -5.22 -1.48 2.37
N TYR A 270 -4.81 -2.53 3.07
CA TYR A 270 -5.59 -3.77 3.21
C TYR A 270 -6.90 -3.57 3.99
N HIS A 271 -6.98 -2.58 4.88
CA HIS A 271 -8.15 -2.36 5.72
C HIS A 271 -9.22 -1.52 5.04
N ASN A 272 -8.80 -0.56 4.21
CA ASN A 272 -9.70 0.31 3.45
C ASN A 272 -9.88 -0.14 2.00
N GLU A 273 -9.31 -1.29 1.62
CA GLU A 273 -9.41 -1.87 0.28
C GLU A 273 -8.98 -0.88 -0.81
N ARG A 274 -7.83 -0.23 -0.61
CA ARG A 274 -7.46 0.93 -1.41
C ARG A 274 -6.06 0.83 -1.99
N LEU A 275 -5.96 1.18 -3.27
CA LEU A 275 -4.69 1.34 -3.96
C LEU A 275 -4.35 2.83 -4.07
N TYR A 276 -3.13 3.19 -3.70
CA TYR A 276 -2.53 4.51 -3.89
C TYR A 276 -1.41 4.37 -4.92
N TRP A 277 -1.24 5.38 -5.77
CA TRP A 277 -0.15 5.40 -6.75
C TRP A 277 0.45 6.79 -6.84
N ALA A 278 1.71 6.86 -7.28
CA ALA A 278 2.35 8.13 -7.60
C ALA A 278 2.67 8.18 -9.09
N ASP A 279 2.34 9.29 -9.74
CA ASP A 279 2.67 9.54 -11.14
C ASP A 279 3.79 10.58 -11.24
N ALA A 280 4.98 10.13 -11.64
CA ALA A 280 6.18 10.96 -11.72
C ALA A 280 6.09 12.03 -12.82
N LYS A 281 5.32 11.79 -13.89
CA LYS A 281 5.20 12.74 -15.00
C LYS A 281 4.20 13.84 -14.69
N LEU A 282 3.08 13.46 -14.08
CA LEU A 282 2.00 14.38 -13.72
C LEU A 282 2.26 15.09 -12.38
N SER A 283 3.24 14.63 -11.59
CA SER A 283 3.58 15.18 -10.28
C SER A 283 2.40 15.09 -9.28
N VAL A 284 1.68 13.97 -9.30
CA VAL A 284 0.51 13.71 -8.45
C VAL A 284 0.65 12.38 -7.71
N ILE A 285 -0.04 12.29 -6.58
CA ILE A 285 -0.29 11.08 -5.78
C ILE A 285 -1.81 10.92 -5.66
#